data_AF-A0A0S6X3N6-F1
#
_entry.id   AF-A0A0S6X3N6-F1
#
_cell.length_a   1.000
_cell.length_b   1.000
_cell.length_c   1.000
_cell.angle_alpha   90.00
_cell.angle_beta   90.00
_cell.angle_gamma   90.00
#
_symmetry.space_group_name_H-M   'P 1'
#
loop_
_entity.id
_entity.type
_entity.pdbx_description
1 polymer ?
#
loop_
_entity_poly.entity_id
_entity_poly.type
_entity_poly.pdbx_seq_one_letter_code
_entity_poly.pdbx_strand_id
1 'polypeptide(L)'
;MSRSLPRFALPFVALSLLAACGDSPETLLGKAQDSLAREDFDQARVEVASALQEDPGNAAMLEVLARAYLGLGDPDGAEGALRPWNRRAERGAASRS
;
A
#
# COMPACT_ATOMS: atom_id res chain seq x y z
N MET A 1 -40.29 -30.08 0.00
CA MET A 1 -39.35 -30.69 -0.96
C MET A 1 -38.02 -29.94 -0.85
N SER A 2 -37.09 -30.46 -0.06
CA SER A 2 -35.79 -29.84 0.22
C SER A 2 -34.85 -30.04 -0.98
N ARG A 3 -34.27 -28.97 -1.52
CA ARG A 3 -33.20 -29.05 -2.52
C ARG A 3 -31.89 -28.64 -1.86
N SER A 4 -31.12 -29.67 -1.54
CA SER A 4 -29.80 -29.68 -0.93
C SER A 4 -28.79 -28.90 -1.78
N LEU A 5 -28.20 -27.83 -1.24
CA LEU A 5 -27.03 -27.18 -1.83
C LEU A 5 -25.76 -27.99 -1.46
N PRO A 6 -24.88 -28.30 -2.42
CA PRO A 6 -23.70 -29.11 -2.18
C PRO A 6 -22.65 -28.33 -1.36
N ARG A 7 -22.32 -28.89 -0.19
CA ARG A 7 -21.32 -28.42 0.78
C ARG A 7 -19.86 -28.69 0.34
N PHE A 8 -19.50 -28.40 -0.91
CA PHE A 8 -18.16 -28.75 -1.43
C PHE A 8 -17.52 -27.71 -2.37
N ALA A 9 -17.90 -26.43 -2.28
CA ALA A 9 -17.25 -25.34 -3.00
C ALA A 9 -16.35 -24.44 -2.09
N LEU A 10 -15.92 -24.95 -0.94
CA LEU A 10 -14.81 -24.40 -0.16
C LEU A 10 -13.79 -25.54 -0.03
N PRO A 11 -12.71 -25.57 -0.83
CA PRO A 11 -11.53 -24.83 -0.41
C PRO A 11 -10.61 -24.44 -1.59
N PHE A 12 -10.72 -23.21 -2.12
CA PHE A 12 -9.69 -22.68 -3.05
C PHE A 12 -9.23 -21.26 -2.72
N VAL A 13 -9.75 -20.66 -1.65
CA VAL A 13 -9.45 -19.28 -1.24
C VAL A 13 -8.31 -19.21 -0.19
N ALA A 14 -7.75 -20.34 0.23
CA ALA A 14 -6.87 -20.40 1.40
C ALA A 14 -5.36 -20.28 1.13
N LEU A 15 -4.89 -20.09 -0.12
CA LEU A 15 -3.44 -20.19 -0.42
C LEU A 15 -2.71 -18.89 -0.76
N SER A 16 -3.38 -17.73 -0.80
CA SER A 16 -2.70 -16.47 -1.19
C SER A 16 -2.19 -15.62 -0.02
N LEU A 17 -2.32 -16.06 1.25
CA LEU A 17 -1.95 -15.26 2.42
C LEU A 17 -0.50 -15.47 2.93
N LEU A 18 0.32 -16.30 2.27
CA LEU A 18 1.64 -16.69 2.80
C LEU A 18 2.85 -15.91 2.24
N ALA A 19 2.64 -14.76 1.61
CA ALA A 19 3.74 -13.91 1.13
C ALA A 19 4.07 -12.71 2.05
N ALA A 20 3.44 -12.60 3.22
CA ALA A 20 3.89 -11.67 4.26
C ALA A 20 4.99 -12.32 5.10
N CYS A 21 6.10 -12.69 4.47
CA CYS A 21 7.33 -12.95 5.23
C CYS A 21 7.75 -11.61 5.83
N GLY A 22 8.07 -11.59 7.13
CA GLY A 22 8.33 -10.40 7.93
C GLY A 22 9.62 -9.66 7.51
N ASP A 23 9.59 -9.05 6.34
CA ASP A 23 10.59 -8.10 5.89
C ASP A 23 10.48 -6.80 6.67
N SER A 24 11.63 -6.19 6.96
CA SER A 24 11.67 -4.86 7.56
C SER A 24 10.96 -3.84 6.66
N PRO A 25 10.35 -2.78 7.22
CA PRO A 25 9.69 -1.76 6.42
C PRO A 25 10.66 -1.10 5.41
N GLU A 26 11.95 -1.03 5.73
CA GLU A 26 13.01 -0.56 4.81
C GLU A 26 13.22 -1.53 3.64
N THR A 27 13.21 -2.84 3.89
CA THR A 27 13.31 -3.84 2.80
C THR A 27 12.11 -3.76 1.87
N LEU A 28 10.91 -3.63 2.45
CA LEU A 28 9.67 -3.49 1.67
C LEU A 28 9.66 -2.21 0.84
N LEU A 29 10.19 -1.11 1.37
CA LEU A 29 10.38 0.12 0.62
C LEU A 29 11.35 -0.06 -0.56
N GLY A 30 12.47 -0.77 -0.36
CA GLY A 30 13.40 -1.11 -1.44
C GLY A 30 12.74 -1.93 -2.55
N LYS A 31 12.00 -2.98 -2.17
CA LYS A 31 11.23 -3.80 -3.12
C LYS A 31 10.20 -2.97 -3.89
N ALA A 32 9.47 -2.08 -3.20
CA ALA A 32 8.49 -1.21 -3.84
C ALA A 32 9.14 -0.26 -4.86
N GLN A 33 10.33 0.26 -4.57
CA GLN A 33 11.09 1.09 -5.50
C GLN A 33 11.56 0.30 -6.73
N ASP A 34 12.01 -0.94 -6.54
CA ASP A 34 12.36 -1.82 -7.64
C ASP A 34 11.13 -2.13 -8.51
N SER A 35 9.98 -2.41 -7.89
CA SER A 35 8.71 -2.63 -8.57
C SER A 35 8.25 -1.38 -9.35
N LEU A 36 8.43 -0.17 -8.80
CA LEU A 36 8.19 1.07 -9.56
C LEU A 36 9.09 1.18 -10.80
N ALA A 37 10.37 0.84 -10.66
CA ALA A 37 11.33 0.90 -11.78
C ALA A 37 11.00 -0.11 -12.89
N ARG A 38 10.31 -1.20 -12.54
CA ARG A 38 9.77 -2.19 -13.48
C ARG A 38 8.39 -1.85 -14.03
N GLU A 39 7.81 -0.71 -13.63
CA GLU A 39 6.41 -0.34 -13.93
C GLU A 39 5.37 -1.31 -13.36
N ASP A 40 5.77 -2.14 -12.38
CA ASP A 40 4.92 -3.05 -11.62
C ASP A 40 4.20 -2.28 -10.51
N PHE A 41 3.40 -1.28 -10.88
CA PHE A 41 2.81 -0.32 -9.95
C PHE A 41 1.87 -0.97 -8.92
N ASP A 42 1.18 -2.04 -9.30
CA ASP A 42 0.30 -2.78 -8.38
C ASP A 42 1.11 -3.46 -7.26
N GLN A 43 2.22 -4.10 -7.61
CA GLN A 43 3.12 -4.72 -6.65
C GLN A 43 3.79 -3.66 -5.76
N ALA A 44 4.27 -2.57 -6.37
CA ALA A 44 4.85 -1.45 -5.62
C ALA A 44 3.89 -0.90 -4.57
N ARG A 45 2.61 -0.75 -4.94
CA ARG A 45 1.54 -0.31 -4.04
C ARG A 45 1.35 -1.27 -2.86
N VAL A 46 1.34 -2.58 -3.10
CA VAL A 46 1.19 -3.59 -2.03
C VAL A 46 2.39 -3.57 -1.10
N GLU A 47 3.60 -3.62 -1.64
CA GLU A 47 4.85 -3.67 -0.86
C GLU A 47 5.00 -2.43 0.04
N VAL A 48 4.76 -1.24 -0.50
CA VAL A 48 4.86 0.00 0.29
C VAL A 48 3.69 0.16 1.27
N ALA A 49 2.49 -0.33 0.93
CA ALA A 49 1.36 -0.32 1.87
C ALA A 49 1.61 -1.24 3.07
N SER A 50 2.32 -2.35 2.87
CA SER A 50 2.80 -3.19 3.97
C SER A 50 3.83 -2.47 4.83
N ALA A 51 4.79 -1.76 4.23
CA ALA A 51 5.79 -0.97 4.98
C ALA A 51 5.14 0.14 5.84
N LEU A 52 4.12 0.80 5.28
CA LEU A 52 3.36 1.86 5.95
C LEU A 52 2.51 1.36 7.11
N GLN A 53 2.28 0.06 7.28
CA GLN A 53 1.59 -0.44 8.48
C GLN A 53 2.46 -0.25 9.73
N GLU A 54 3.78 -0.36 9.59
CA GLU A 54 4.75 -0.20 10.67
C GLU A 54 5.13 1.27 10.89
N ASP A 55 5.32 2.04 9.82
CA ASP A 55 5.57 3.49 9.89
C ASP A 55 4.63 4.29 8.96
N PRO A 56 3.37 4.54 9.39
CA PRO A 56 2.37 5.25 8.57
C PRO A 56 2.73 6.71 8.26
N GLY A 57 3.74 7.27 8.96
CA GLY A 57 4.15 8.66 8.84
C GLY A 57 5.39 8.87 7.98
N ASN A 58 5.94 7.79 7.41
CA ASN A 58 7.18 7.82 6.66
C ASN A 58 7.00 8.58 5.34
N ALA A 59 7.72 9.69 5.20
CA ALA A 59 7.67 10.54 4.02
C ALA A 59 7.98 9.78 2.72
N ALA A 60 9.06 9.00 2.74
CA ALA A 60 9.56 8.31 1.56
C ALA A 60 8.59 7.22 1.11
N MET A 61 7.98 6.49 2.06
CA MET A 61 6.99 5.46 1.73
C MET A 61 5.69 6.07 1.18
N LEU A 62 5.20 7.18 1.75
CA LEU A 62 4.02 7.88 1.23
C LEU A 62 4.27 8.42 -0.20
N GLU A 63 5.48 8.92 -0.48
CA GLU A 63 5.87 9.35 -1.84
C GLU A 63 5.92 8.19 -2.83
N VAL A 64 6.46 7.03 -2.43
CA VAL A 64 6.47 5.82 -3.26
C VAL A 64 5.05 5.33 -3.52
N LEU A 65 4.17 5.33 -2.50
CA LEU A 65 2.76 4.97 -2.67
C LEU A 65 2.06 5.91 -3.65
N ALA A 66 2.28 7.22 -3.54
CA ALA A 66 1.71 8.20 -4.46
C ALA A 66 2.18 7.97 -5.91
N ARG A 67 3.47 7.70 -6.13
CA ARG A 67 4.00 7.34 -7.46
C ARG A 67 3.40 6.07 -8.02
N ALA A 68 3.20 5.05 -7.18
CA ALA A 68 2.54 3.81 -7.59
C ALA A 68 1.10 4.10 -8.07
N TYR A 69 0.33 4.90 -7.33
CA TYR A 69 -1.01 5.32 -7.75
C TYR A 69 -1.01 6.11 -9.05
N LEU A 70 -0.05 7.02 -9.25
CA LEU A 70 0.07 7.75 -10.53
C LEU A 70 0.37 6.81 -11.71
N GLY A 71 1.24 5.82 -11.52
CA GLY A 71 1.52 4.79 -12.54
C GLY A 71 0.30 3.92 -12.85
N LEU A 72 -0.58 3.70 -11.87
CA LEU A 72 -1.87 3.03 -12.06
C LEU A 72 -2.95 3.91 -12.70
N GLY A 73 -2.67 5.20 -12.93
CA GLY A 73 -3.66 6.16 -13.45
C GLY A 73 -4.72 6.58 -12.42
N ASP A 74 -4.40 6.47 -11.13
CA ASP A 74 -5.28 6.83 -10.01
C ASP A 74 -4.74 8.09 -9.28
N PRO A 75 -4.99 9.30 -9.81
CA PRO A 75 -4.51 10.54 -9.19
C PRO A 75 -5.17 10.81 -7.84
N ASP A 76 -6.42 10.39 -7.63
CA ASP A 76 -7.14 10.53 -6.36
C ASP A 76 -6.47 9.69 -5.26
N GLY A 77 -6.05 8.47 -5.59
CA GLY A 77 -5.24 7.61 -4.72
C GLY A 77 -3.91 8.25 -4.34
N ALA A 78 -3.24 8.90 -5.31
CA ALA A 78 -1.97 9.58 -5.07
C ALA A 78 -2.12 10.78 -4.11
N GLU A 79 -3.15 11.59 -4.27
CA GLU A 79 -3.46 12.68 -3.34
C GLU A 79 -3.80 12.13 -1.93
N GLY A 80 -4.59 11.05 -1.90
CA GLY A 80 -4.93 10.34 -0.67
C GLY A 80 -3.69 9.88 0.11
N ALA A 81 -2.69 9.34 -0.59
CA ALA A 81 -1.44 8.89 0.01
C ALA A 81 -0.64 10.03 0.65
N LEU A 82 -0.64 11.24 0.07
CA LEU A 82 0.13 12.38 0.59
C LEU A 82 -0.60 13.24 1.62
N ARG A 83 -1.91 13.00 1.83
CA ARG A 83 -2.73 13.72 2.82
C ARG A 83 -2.13 13.77 4.24
N PRO A 84 -1.54 12.68 4.79
CA PRO A 84 -0.89 12.73 6.10
C PRO A 84 0.26 13.74 6.16
N TRP A 85 0.99 13.88 5.05
CA TRP A 85 2.11 14.80 4.90
C TRP A 85 1.67 16.26 4.89
N ASN A 86 0.64 16.58 4.09
CA ASN A 86 0.10 17.94 4.01
C ASN A 86 -0.36 18.45 5.39
N ARG A 87 -1.05 17.61 6.16
CA ARG A 87 -1.47 17.98 7.53
C ARG A 87 -0.31 18.28 8.48
N ARG A 88 0.87 17.68 8.29
CA ARG A 88 2.05 17.94 9.12
C ARG A 88 2.72 19.25 8.72
N ALA A 89 2.79 19.54 7.41
CA ALA A 89 3.30 20.80 6.89
C ALA A 89 2.44 21.99 7.36
N GLU A 90 1.12 21.87 7.31
CA GLU A 90 0.17 22.90 7.75
C GLU A 90 0.29 23.19 9.25
N ARG A 91 0.44 22.16 10.10
CA ARG A 91 0.66 22.36 11.55
C ARG A 91 1.98 23.05 11.86
N GLY A 92 3.03 22.79 11.08
CA GLY A 92 4.32 23.48 11.22
C GLY A 92 4.28 24.93 10.73
N ALA A 93 3.35 25.28 9.82
CA ALA A 93 3.14 26.66 9.38
C ALA A 93 2.34 27.47 10.42
N ALA A 94 1.34 26.87 11.06
CA ALA A 94 0.49 27.52 12.07
C ALA A 94 1.20 27.81 13.41
N SER A 95 2.33 27.16 13.72
CA SER A 95 3.10 27.43 14.94
C SER A 95 4.08 28.61 14.80
N ARG A 96 4.19 29.21 13.62
CA ARG A 96 5.08 30.34 13.32
C ARG A 96 4.36 31.68 13.16
N SER A 97 3.05 31.73 13.44
CA SER A 97 2.20 32.94 13.48
C SER A 97 1.82 33.29 14.90
#